data_AF-F8Q2I1-F1
#
_entry.id   AF-F8Q2I1-F1
#
_cell.length_a   1.000
_cell.length_b   1.000
_cell.length_c   1.000
_cell.angle_alpha   90.00
_cell.angle_beta   90.00
_cell.angle_gamma   90.00
#
_symmetry.space_group_name_H-M   'P 1'
#
loop_
_entity.id
_entity.type
_entity.pdbx_description
1 polymer ?
#
loop_
_entity_poly.entity_id
_entity_poly.type
_entity_poly.pdbx_seq_one_letter_code
_entity_poly.pdbx_strand_id
1 'polypeptide(L)'
;MEHLMTPTLPIHGSNATSLLSRLKVLEILGLSCSDSCMTRCYEQLTNLKTLRLSASAVYFNKKLYRNLIPTNSNEGVYLPSLTTLIIGFVSGVEVRDMVARRRDAGVQLKVVYMPSKDQMKEDDTSWLVGNLHKFGIFKPISMREIYA
;
A
#
# COMPACT_ATOMS: atom_id res chain seq x y z
N MET A 1 24.49 -24.80 -26.37
CA MET A 1 24.66 -23.39 -25.97
C MET A 1 23.29 -22.83 -25.71
N GLU A 2 22.92 -22.69 -24.44
CA GLU A 2 21.63 -22.14 -24.03
C GLU A 2 21.67 -20.61 -24.16
N HIS A 3 20.86 -20.06 -25.05
CA HIS A 3 20.64 -18.62 -25.14
C HIS A 3 19.76 -18.19 -23.95
N LEU A 4 20.39 -17.81 -22.85
CA LEU A 4 19.72 -17.13 -21.75
C LEU A 4 19.15 -15.80 -22.29
N MET A 5 17.83 -15.76 -22.48
CA MET A 5 17.11 -14.50 -22.73
C MET A 5 17.34 -13.60 -21.52
N THR A 6 18.13 -12.55 -21.72
CA THR A 6 18.26 -11.46 -20.75
C THR A 6 16.96 -10.65 -20.76
N PRO A 7 16.32 -10.42 -19.61
CA PRO A 7 15.14 -9.56 -19.55
C PRO A 7 15.53 -8.15 -20.01
N THR A 8 14.95 -7.69 -21.12
CA THR A 8 15.14 -6.31 -21.58
C THR A 8 14.36 -5.36 -20.67
N LEU A 9 15.02 -4.27 -20.24
CA LEU A 9 14.35 -3.17 -19.54
C LEU A 9 13.22 -2.62 -20.42
N PRO A 10 12.07 -2.21 -19.85
CA PRO A 10 11.01 -1.59 -20.64
C PRO A 10 11.54 -0.37 -21.38
N ILE A 11 11.26 -0.35 -22.68
CA ILE A 11 11.77 0.64 -23.64
C ILE A 11 11.35 2.04 -23.21
N HIS A 12 12.30 2.87 -22.79
CA HIS A 12 12.11 4.30 -22.66
C HIS A 12 12.06 4.92 -24.06
N GLY A 13 10.85 5.04 -24.61
CA GLY A 13 10.63 5.71 -25.90
C GLY A 13 9.22 5.50 -26.46
N SER A 14 8.42 6.56 -26.40
CA SER A 14 7.11 6.77 -27.07
C SER A 14 5.96 5.79 -26.72
N ASN A 15 4.95 6.30 -26.03
CA ASN A 15 3.61 5.70 -25.86
C ASN A 15 3.50 4.31 -25.20
N ALA A 16 4.59 3.70 -24.76
CA ALA A 16 4.56 2.42 -24.06
C ALA A 16 3.95 2.60 -22.66
N THR A 17 2.72 2.12 -22.47
CA THR A 17 2.09 2.06 -21.16
C THR A 17 2.86 1.08 -20.27
N SER A 18 3.27 1.53 -19.09
CA SER A 18 3.92 0.66 -18.10
C SER A 18 3.05 -0.54 -17.77
N LEU A 19 3.65 -1.74 -17.68
CA LEU A 19 2.95 -2.95 -17.27
C LEU A 19 2.27 -2.76 -15.90
N LEU A 20 2.95 -2.05 -14.99
CA LEU A 20 2.43 -1.75 -13.66
C LEU A 20 1.19 -0.86 -13.68
N SER A 21 1.04 -0.02 -14.71
CA SER A 21 -0.15 0.83 -14.88
C SER A 21 -1.43 0.04 -15.16
N ARG A 22 -1.35 -1.27 -15.41
CA ARG A 22 -2.53 -2.13 -15.56
C ARG A 22 -2.88 -2.89 -14.28
N LEU A 23 -1.99 -2.91 -13.28
CA LEU A 23 -2.24 -3.59 -12.02
C LEU A 23 -3.37 -2.91 -11.26
N LYS A 24 -4.31 -3.72 -10.77
CA LYS A 24 -5.45 -3.29 -9.93
C LYS A 24 -5.32 -3.75 -8.49
N VAL A 25 -4.62 -4.86 -8.27
CA VAL A 25 -4.38 -5.45 -6.95
C VAL A 25 -2.89 -5.78 -6.86
N LEU A 26 -2.27 -5.40 -5.75
CA LEU A 26 -0.88 -5.70 -5.46
C LEU A 26 -0.75 -6.07 -3.98
N GLU A 27 -0.06 -7.18 -3.72
CA GLU A 27 0.33 -7.59 -2.37
C GLU A 27 1.85 -7.55 -2.25
N ILE A 28 2.36 -6.89 -1.21
CA ILE A 28 3.78 -6.80 -0.87
C ILE A 28 3.92 -7.39 0.54
N LEU A 29 4.55 -8.56 0.64
CA LEU A 29 4.84 -9.25 1.91
C LEU A 29 6.13 -8.73 2.58
N GLY A 30 6.98 -8.11 1.78
CA GLY A 30 8.30 -7.63 2.11
C GLY A 30 9.00 -7.22 0.82
N LEU A 31 9.64 -6.06 0.81
CA LEU A 31 10.36 -5.58 -0.36
C LEU A 31 11.71 -5.01 0.06
N SER A 32 12.75 -5.80 -0.15
CA SER A 32 14.14 -5.39 0.04
C SER A 32 14.60 -4.58 -1.17
N CYS A 33 14.13 -3.34 -1.28
CA CYS A 33 14.54 -2.41 -2.32
C CYS A 33 14.96 -1.06 -1.75
N SER A 34 15.72 -0.29 -2.52
CA SER A 34 16.04 1.10 -2.18
C SER A 34 14.77 1.96 -2.20
N ASP A 35 14.82 3.10 -1.49
CA ASP A 35 13.73 4.09 -1.50
C ASP A 35 13.43 4.57 -2.92
N SER A 36 14.48 4.82 -3.72
CA SER A 36 14.35 5.25 -5.12
C SER A 36 13.64 4.22 -6.00
N CYS A 37 13.89 2.93 -5.78
CA CYS A 37 13.21 1.85 -6.50
C CYS A 37 11.72 1.79 -6.13
N MET A 38 11.42 1.95 -4.83
CA MET A 38 10.06 1.96 -4.32
C MET A 38 9.24 3.12 -4.86
N THR A 39 9.80 4.34 -4.84
CA THR A 39 9.18 5.53 -5.40
C THR A 39 8.84 5.33 -6.88
N ARG A 40 9.82 4.89 -7.68
CA ARG A 40 9.60 4.59 -9.11
C ARG A 40 8.54 3.53 -9.32
N CYS A 41 8.44 2.52 -8.45
CA CYS A 41 7.36 1.53 -8.53
C CYS A 41 5.99 2.16 -8.29
N TYR A 42 5.87 3.02 -7.27
CA TYR A 42 4.61 3.67 -6.89
C TYR A 42 4.12 4.66 -7.96
N GLU A 43 5.04 5.38 -8.62
CA GLU A 43 4.74 6.27 -9.76
C GLU A 43 4.05 5.54 -10.91
N GLN A 44 4.38 4.26 -11.11
CA GLN A 44 3.89 3.47 -12.24
C GLN A 44 2.54 2.79 -11.94
N LEU A 45 2.13 2.71 -10.67
CA LEU A 45 0.92 2.04 -10.18
C LEU A 45 -0.31 2.96 -10.16
N THR A 46 -0.46 3.82 -11.17
CA THR A 46 -1.47 4.89 -11.24
C THR A 46 -2.92 4.40 -11.14
N ASN A 47 -3.13 3.15 -11.53
CA ASN A 47 -4.42 2.49 -11.69
C ASN A 47 -4.74 1.48 -10.58
N LEU A 48 -3.84 1.33 -9.61
CA LEU A 48 -3.96 0.36 -8.53
C LEU A 48 -5.14 0.71 -7.62
N LYS A 49 -6.03 -0.25 -7.39
CA LYS A 49 -7.24 -0.07 -6.57
C LYS A 49 -7.10 -0.67 -5.18
N THR A 50 -6.35 -1.76 -5.07
CA THR A 50 -6.14 -2.51 -3.83
C THR A 50 -4.66 -2.71 -3.60
N LEU A 51 -4.19 -2.31 -2.42
CA LEU A 51 -2.83 -2.55 -1.96
C LEU A 51 -2.89 -3.33 -0.65
N ARG A 52 -2.14 -4.43 -0.59
CA ARG A 52 -1.91 -5.16 0.65
C ARG A 52 -0.45 -5.05 1.05
N LEU A 53 -0.18 -4.32 2.11
CA LEU A 53 1.10 -4.26 2.77
C LEU A 53 1.05 -5.27 3.92
N SER A 54 1.34 -6.52 3.57
CA SER A 54 1.41 -7.60 4.54
C SER A 54 2.77 -7.53 5.19
N ALA A 55 2.81 -7.27 6.48
CA ALA A 55 4.04 -7.35 7.22
C ALA A 55 4.08 -8.63 8.04
N SER A 56 5.10 -9.44 7.81
CA SER A 56 5.80 -9.97 8.97
C SER A 56 6.46 -8.78 9.69
N ALA A 57 6.54 -8.81 11.01
CA ALA A 57 7.28 -7.79 11.78
C ALA A 57 8.70 -7.60 11.25
N VAL A 58 9.27 -8.68 10.70
CA VAL A 58 10.63 -8.75 10.15
C VAL A 58 10.79 -7.98 8.85
N TYR A 59 9.72 -7.82 8.05
CA TYR A 59 9.77 -7.23 6.72
C TYR A 59 8.95 -5.95 6.57
N PHE A 60 8.37 -5.45 7.67
CA PHE A 60 7.61 -4.20 7.62
C PHE A 60 8.54 -3.01 7.36
N ASN A 61 8.49 -2.48 6.15
CA ASN A 61 9.14 -1.24 5.83
C ASN A 61 8.14 -0.08 6.01
N LYS A 62 8.27 0.68 7.12
CA LYS A 62 7.47 1.89 7.39
C LYS A 62 7.49 2.90 6.25
N LYS A 63 8.50 2.88 5.37
CA LYS A 63 8.56 3.78 4.20
C LYS A 63 7.53 3.43 3.12
N LEU A 64 7.17 2.14 2.95
CA LEU A 64 6.08 1.73 2.04
C LEU A 64 4.78 2.44 2.42
N TYR A 65 4.52 2.54 3.73
CA TYR A 65 3.38 3.26 4.28
C TYR A 65 3.49 4.78 4.08
N ARG A 66 4.66 5.38 4.38
CA ARG A 66 4.84 6.85 4.28
C ARG A 66 4.57 7.39 2.87
N ASN A 67 4.92 6.65 1.82
CA ASN A 67 4.63 7.05 0.45
C ASN A 67 3.12 7.10 0.13
N LEU A 68 2.26 6.50 0.95
CA LEU A 68 0.81 6.61 0.78
C LEU A 68 0.24 7.94 1.30
N ILE A 69 1.01 8.65 2.12
CA ILE A 69 0.61 9.90 2.75
C ILE A 69 0.97 11.05 1.80
N PRO A 70 -0.02 11.80 1.27
CA PRO A 70 0.26 13.00 0.51
C PRO A 70 1.09 13.98 1.34
N THR A 71 2.17 14.46 0.74
CA THR A 71 2.99 15.55 1.27
C THR A 71 2.46 16.88 0.72
N ASN A 72 2.69 17.98 1.44
CA ASN A 72 2.39 19.32 0.96
C ASN A 72 3.36 19.80 -0.14
N SER A 73 4.26 18.93 -0.62
CA SER A 73 5.18 19.23 -1.72
C SER A 73 4.43 19.17 -3.05
N ASN A 74 4.96 19.85 -4.07
CA ASN A 74 4.47 19.73 -5.45
C ASN A 74 4.65 18.32 -6.06
N GLU A 75 5.12 17.36 -5.26
CA GLU A 75 5.25 15.96 -5.64
C GLU A 75 3.85 15.33 -5.50
N GLY A 76 3.23 15.00 -6.64
CA GLY A 76 1.86 14.52 -6.70
C GLY A 76 1.58 13.28 -5.81
N VAL A 77 0.31 12.93 -5.69
CA VAL A 77 -0.10 11.83 -4.79
C VAL A 77 0.22 10.47 -5.42
N TYR A 78 0.99 9.64 -4.71
CA TYR A 78 1.18 8.25 -5.11
C TYR A 78 -0.11 7.43 -4.98
N LEU A 79 -0.28 6.51 -5.94
CA LEU A 79 -1.42 5.59 -6.03
C LEU A 79 -2.77 6.34 -5.98
N PRO A 80 -3.04 7.27 -6.94
CA PRO A 80 -4.23 8.12 -6.90
C PRO A 80 -5.55 7.33 -6.99
N SER A 81 -5.53 6.14 -7.62
CA SER A 81 -6.69 5.26 -7.75
C SER A 81 -6.92 4.32 -6.57
N LEU A 82 -6.06 4.38 -5.54
CA LEU A 82 -6.11 3.44 -4.42
C LEU A 82 -7.38 3.68 -3.59
N THR A 83 -8.18 2.63 -3.41
CA THR A 83 -9.44 2.68 -2.66
C THR A 83 -9.49 1.69 -1.51
N THR A 84 -8.73 0.59 -1.61
CA THR A 84 -8.67 -0.46 -0.59
C THR A 84 -7.24 -0.64 -0.11
N LEU A 85 -7.02 -0.51 1.20
CA LEU A 85 -5.74 -0.76 1.84
C LEU A 85 -5.89 -1.86 2.88
N ILE A 86 -5.04 -2.88 2.78
CA ILE A 86 -4.83 -3.85 3.85
C ILE A 86 -3.44 -3.61 4.40
N ILE A 87 -3.33 -3.24 5.67
CA ILE A 87 -2.06 -2.82 6.26
C ILE A 87 -1.95 -3.33 7.68
N GLY A 88 -0.73 -3.68 8.10
CA GLY A 88 -0.42 -3.97 9.49
C GLY A 88 0.79 -3.19 10.01
N PHE A 89 1.06 -3.28 11.31
CA PHE A 89 2.19 -2.65 12.01
C PHE A 89 2.18 -1.11 11.94
N VAL A 90 0.99 -0.53 11.82
CA VAL A 90 0.76 0.92 11.84
C VAL A 90 -0.24 1.22 12.95
N SER A 91 -0.01 2.29 13.71
CA SER A 91 -0.94 2.69 14.77
C SER A 91 -2.24 3.26 14.21
N GLY A 92 -3.32 3.19 14.99
CA GLY A 92 -4.61 3.79 14.61
C GLY A 92 -4.49 5.28 14.29
N VAL A 93 -3.74 6.03 15.10
CA VAL A 93 -3.46 7.46 14.88
C VAL A 93 -2.79 7.71 13.53
N GLU A 94 -1.77 6.92 13.18
CA GLU A 94 -1.11 7.03 11.88
C GLU A 94 -2.11 6.78 10.74
N VAL A 95 -2.91 5.69 10.81
CA VAL A 95 -3.89 5.38 9.76
C VAL A 95 -4.93 6.50 9.62
N ARG A 96 -5.39 7.11 10.71
CA ARG A 96 -6.30 8.27 10.67
C ARG A 96 -5.69 9.45 9.94
N ASP A 97 -4.45 9.81 10.26
CA ASP A 97 -3.74 10.93 9.61
C ASP A 97 -3.60 10.67 8.11
N MET A 98 -3.22 9.46 7.70
CA MET A 98 -3.14 9.09 6.28
C MET A 98 -4.52 9.16 5.60
N VAL A 99 -5.58 8.62 6.21
CA VAL A 99 -6.94 8.67 5.64
C VAL A 99 -7.40 10.12 5.47
N ALA A 100 -7.18 10.97 6.47
CA ALA A 100 -7.52 12.39 6.41
C ALA A 100 -6.76 13.10 5.29
N ARG A 101 -5.44 12.97 5.23
CA ARG A 101 -4.62 13.63 4.20
C ARG A 101 -4.95 13.17 2.79
N ARG A 102 -5.24 11.87 2.60
CA ARG A 102 -5.68 11.35 1.30
C ARG A 102 -7.04 11.89 0.88
N ARG A 103 -7.99 12.01 1.82
CA ARG A 103 -9.28 12.66 1.57
C ARG A 103 -9.08 14.12 1.16
N ASP A 104 -8.29 14.87 1.91
CA ASP A 104 -8.07 16.30 1.68
C ASP A 104 -7.32 16.54 0.35
N ALA A 105 -6.52 15.58 -0.12
CA ALA A 105 -5.89 15.57 -1.44
C ALA A 105 -6.78 15.01 -2.57
N GLY A 106 -8.06 14.71 -2.32
CA GLY A 106 -9.01 14.23 -3.33
C GLY A 106 -8.85 12.77 -3.77
N VAL A 107 -8.02 11.97 -3.06
CA VAL A 107 -7.72 10.57 -3.38
C VAL A 107 -8.13 9.62 -2.24
N GLN A 108 -9.33 9.82 -1.73
CA GLN A 108 -9.85 9.18 -0.51
C GLN A 108 -9.83 7.64 -0.59
N LEU A 109 -9.35 7.00 0.49
CA LEU A 109 -9.53 5.57 0.71
C LEU A 109 -10.97 5.26 1.10
N LYS A 110 -11.53 4.19 0.55
CA LYS A 110 -12.90 3.74 0.87
C LYS A 110 -12.89 2.61 1.89
N VAL A 111 -11.88 1.74 1.82
CA VAL A 111 -11.80 0.52 2.60
C VAL A 111 -10.42 0.39 3.24
N VAL A 112 -10.39 0.14 4.54
CA VAL A 112 -9.16 -0.18 5.27
C VAL A 112 -9.37 -1.44 6.11
N TYR A 113 -8.43 -2.38 6.01
CA TYR A 113 -8.36 -3.55 6.89
C TYR A 113 -7.05 -3.58 7.65
N MET A 114 -7.13 -3.86 8.95
CA MET A 114 -5.98 -3.96 9.85
C MET A 114 -5.99 -5.27 10.64
N PRO A 115 -4.83 -5.84 10.98
CA PRO A 115 -4.78 -7.05 11.78
C PRO A 115 -5.13 -6.75 13.24
N SER A 116 -5.81 -7.67 13.91
CA SER A 116 -6.28 -7.53 15.31
C SER A 116 -5.16 -7.39 16.33
N LYS A 117 -3.91 -7.71 15.95
CA LYS A 117 -2.71 -7.54 16.78
C LYS A 117 -2.24 -6.08 16.85
N ASP A 118 -2.64 -5.25 15.88
CA ASP A 118 -2.33 -3.84 15.90
C ASP A 118 -3.31 -3.19 16.89
N GLN A 119 -2.82 -2.93 18.10
CA GLN A 119 -3.64 -2.34 19.15
C GLN A 119 -4.19 -1.00 18.68
N MET A 120 -5.51 -0.88 18.64
CA MET A 120 -6.22 0.34 18.27
C MET A 120 -7.02 0.84 19.45
N LYS A 121 -7.00 2.16 19.66
CA LYS A 121 -7.88 2.79 20.62
C LYS A 121 -9.31 2.82 20.06
N GLU A 122 -10.28 2.86 20.95
CA GLU A 122 -11.70 2.95 20.59
C GLU A 122 -12.00 4.23 19.81
N ASP A 123 -11.43 5.36 20.24
CA ASP A 123 -11.55 6.65 19.54
C ASP A 123 -11.06 6.57 18.09
N ASP A 124 -9.95 5.86 17.87
CA ASP A 124 -9.38 5.73 16.53
C ASP A 124 -10.26 4.88 15.62
N THR A 125 -10.78 3.79 16.18
CA THR A 125 -11.70 2.87 15.52
C THR A 125 -12.99 3.59 15.12
N SER A 126 -13.60 4.31 16.06
CA SER A 126 -14.83 5.06 15.85
C SER A 126 -14.68 6.12 14.76
N TRP A 127 -13.55 6.83 14.77
CA TRP A 127 -13.26 7.80 13.72
C TRP A 127 -13.12 7.14 12.34
N LEU A 128 -12.40 6.02 12.25
CA LEU A 128 -12.19 5.31 10.97
C LEU A 128 -13.49 4.76 10.40
N VAL A 129 -14.38 4.23 11.25
CA VAL A 129 -15.72 3.78 10.84
C VAL A 129 -16.55 4.93 10.28
N GLY A 130 -16.46 6.13 10.87
CA GLY A 130 -17.18 7.31 10.38
C GLY A 130 -16.59 7.95 9.11
N ASN A 131 -15.32 7.66 8.77
CA ASN A 131 -14.61 8.32 7.66
C ASN A 131 -14.31 7.39 6.46
N LEU A 132 -14.64 6.10 6.59
CA LEU A 132 -14.45 5.08 5.55
C LEU A 132 -15.80 4.44 5.20
N HIS A 133 -15.96 3.96 3.97
CA HIS A 133 -17.12 3.13 3.62
C HIS A 133 -17.09 1.79 4.36
N LYS A 134 -15.88 1.26 4.57
CA LYS A 134 -15.68 0.04 5.35
C LYS A 134 -14.35 0.08 6.09
N PHE A 135 -14.43 -0.11 7.40
CA PHE A 135 -13.28 -0.41 8.23
C PHE A 135 -13.44 -1.83 8.78
N GLY A 136 -12.36 -2.61 8.81
CA GLY A 136 -12.40 -3.97 9.33
C GLY A 136 -11.12 -4.38 10.03
N ILE A 137 -11.28 -5.19 11.06
CA ILE A 137 -10.18 -5.83 11.77
C ILE A 137 -10.21 -7.32 11.44
N PHE A 138 -9.05 -7.92 11.15
CA PHE A 138 -8.94 -9.35 10.86
C PHE A 138 -7.90 -10.04 11.74
N LYS A 139 -8.13 -11.31 12.09
CA LYS A 139 -7.10 -12.12 12.74
C LYS A 139 -6.15 -12.65 11.66
N PRO A 140 -4.84 -12.35 11.69
CA PRO A 140 -3.88 -12.96 10.77
C PRO A 140 -3.83 -14.47 11.02
N ILE A 141 -3.84 -15.26 9.95
CA ILE A 141 -3.57 -16.70 10.03
C ILE A 141 -2.09 -16.85 10.37
N SER A 142 -1.78 -17.59 11.43
CA SER A 142 -0.39 -17.88 11.78
C SER A 142 0.20 -18.87 10.78
N MET A 143 1.44 -18.69 10.32
CA MET A 143 2.10 -19.70 9.47
C MET A 143 2.15 -21.07 10.17
N ARG A 144 2.17 -21.12 11.51
CA ARG A 144 2.08 -22.37 12.27
C ARG A 144 0.75 -23.11 12.07
N GLU A 145 -0.33 -22.41 11.73
CA GLU A 145 -1.66 -22.99 11.49
C GLU A 145 -1.81 -23.50 10.05
N ILE A 146 -0.93 -23.12 9.12
CA ILE A 146 -0.97 -23.54 7.70
C ILE A 146 -0.19 -24.84 7.46
N TYR A 147 0.81 -25.12 8.31
CA TYR A 147 1.69 -26.30 8.21
C TYR A 147 1.53 -27.29 9.38
N ALA A 148 0.44 -27.18 10.14
CA ALA A 148 0.03 -28.14 11.16
C ALA A 148 -1.06 -29.06 10.61
#